data_AF-A0A2S9F849-F1
#
_entry.id   AF-A0A2S9F849-F1
#
_cell.length_a   1.000
_cell.length_b   1.000
_cell.length_c   1.000
_cell.angle_alpha   90.00
_cell.angle_beta   90.00
_cell.angle_gamma   90.00
#
_symmetry.space_group_name_H-M   'P 1'
#
loop_
_entity.id
_entity.type
_entity.pdbx_description
1 polymer ?
#
loop_
_entity_poly.entity_id
_entity_poly.type
_entity_poly.pdbx_seq_one_letter_code
_entity_poly.pdbx_strand_id
1 'polypeptide(L)'
;TVDGDRTNITFYSDVRVDDRYRVGPVNGGWGVLREALNAEHGTVERDNSGLHKIAVMTEHALLLADEVDRTAAAVADRLDDESVAYRLGRSVARLEAALSTPEMFGRVAIAQTLRDITPDLMDIAGTTAAVPSGLGAEYLFRLSLPMGIYGGTLDVFRNMIAQHALGLGKPNYSPPAKRP
;
A
#
# COMPACT_ATOMS: atom_id res chain seq x y z
N THR A 1 15.03 7.33 2.01
CA THR A 1 14.22 6.59 3.00
C THR A 1 14.74 5.16 3.06
N VAL A 2 14.16 4.27 3.87
CA VAL A 2 14.62 2.86 3.97
C VAL A 2 14.34 2.11 2.67
N ASP A 3 13.24 2.41 1.99
CA ASP A 3 12.82 1.87 0.69
C ASP A 3 13.71 2.38 -0.48
N GLY A 4 14.31 3.56 -0.35
CA GLY A 4 15.25 4.11 -1.34
C GLY A 4 14.82 5.46 -1.90
N ASP A 5 13.57 5.89 -1.65
CA ASP A 5 13.08 7.18 -2.11
C ASP A 5 13.79 8.37 -1.48
N ARG A 6 13.93 9.44 -2.26
CA ARG A 6 14.42 10.72 -1.76
C ARG A 6 13.24 11.57 -1.28
N THR A 7 13.15 11.76 0.03
CA THR A 7 12.25 12.74 0.64
C THR A 7 13.03 13.94 1.13
N ASN A 8 12.35 15.08 1.29
CA ASN A 8 12.95 16.32 1.78
C ASN A 8 12.13 16.86 2.96
N ILE A 9 12.81 17.47 3.93
CA ILE A 9 12.17 18.36 4.89
C ILE A 9 12.31 19.77 4.33
N THR A 10 11.21 20.51 4.24
CA THR A 10 11.20 21.89 3.72
C THR A 10 10.96 22.87 4.86
N PHE A 11 11.69 23.99 4.83
CA PHE A 11 11.60 25.04 5.84
C PHE A 11 11.14 26.33 5.18
N TYR A 12 10.13 26.97 5.76
CA TYR A 12 9.58 28.23 5.29
C TYR A 12 9.76 29.27 6.40
N SER A 13 10.54 30.33 6.14
CA SER A 13 10.76 31.45 7.06
C SER A 13 10.62 32.75 6.27
N ASP A 14 9.67 33.60 6.67
CA ASP A 14 9.33 34.87 6.02
C ASP A 14 9.12 34.80 4.49
N VAL A 15 8.66 33.64 4.01
CA VAL A 15 8.34 33.43 2.59
C VAL A 15 7.11 34.24 2.23
N ARG A 16 7.27 35.17 1.28
CA ARG A 16 6.18 36.00 0.74
C ARG A 16 5.75 35.44 -0.61
N VAL A 17 4.48 35.09 -0.72
CA VAL A 17 3.85 34.56 -1.94
C VAL A 17 2.68 35.46 -2.29
N ASP A 18 2.58 35.86 -3.56
CA ASP A 18 1.47 36.66 -4.06
C ASP A 18 0.15 35.86 -4.04
N ASP A 19 -0.95 36.55 -3.76
CA ASP A 19 -2.28 35.93 -3.63
C ASP A 19 -2.73 35.21 -4.91
N ARG A 20 -2.21 35.60 -6.08
CA ARG A 20 -2.47 34.95 -7.37
C ARG A 20 -2.09 33.46 -7.40
N TYR A 21 -1.23 33.02 -6.48
CA TYR A 21 -0.81 31.61 -6.37
C TYR A 21 -1.67 30.80 -5.39
N ARG A 22 -2.64 31.42 -4.70
CA ARG A 22 -3.55 30.69 -3.82
C ARG A 22 -4.48 29.80 -4.64
N VAL A 23 -4.50 28.51 -4.32
CA VAL A 23 -5.49 27.57 -4.86
C VAL A 23 -6.70 27.54 -3.92
N GLY A 24 -7.87 27.93 -4.43
CA GLY A 24 -9.11 28.01 -3.66
C GLY A 24 -9.28 29.28 -2.82
N PRO A 25 -10.37 29.38 -2.05
CA PRO A 25 -10.66 30.56 -1.23
C PRO A 25 -9.80 30.62 0.05
N VAL A 26 -9.70 31.81 0.64
CA VAL A 26 -9.13 31.98 2.00
C VAL A 26 -9.85 31.03 2.96
N ASN A 27 -9.08 30.30 3.78
CA ASN A 27 -9.59 29.29 4.72
C ASN A 27 -10.30 28.08 4.07
N GLY A 28 -10.25 27.91 2.75
CA GLY A 28 -10.86 26.80 2.02
C GLY A 28 -9.97 25.56 1.84
N GLY A 29 -8.80 25.52 2.48
CA GLY A 29 -7.77 24.52 2.19
C GLY A 29 -8.23 23.07 2.35
N TRP A 30 -9.13 22.78 3.29
CA TRP A 30 -9.67 21.42 3.45
C TRP A 30 -10.50 20.95 2.25
N GLY A 31 -11.31 21.84 1.67
CA GLY A 31 -12.08 21.52 0.46
C GLY A 31 -11.17 21.20 -0.71
N VAL A 32 -10.09 21.98 -0.87
CA VAL A 32 -9.07 21.76 -1.92
C VAL A 32 -8.34 20.43 -1.71
N LEU A 33 -7.86 20.16 -0.48
CA LEU A 33 -7.11 18.94 -0.17
C LEU A 33 -7.97 17.68 -0.31
N ARG A 34 -9.25 17.72 0.09
CA ARG A 34 -10.12 16.55 0.08
C ARG A 34 -10.33 16.01 -1.33
N GLU A 35 -10.51 16.87 -2.33
CA GLU A 35 -10.70 16.41 -3.71
C GLU A 35 -9.46 15.69 -4.25
N ALA A 36 -8.26 16.25 -4.02
CA ALA A 36 -7.01 15.61 -4.40
C ALA A 36 -6.83 14.25 -3.67
N LEU A 37 -7.14 14.20 -2.37
CA LEU A 37 -7.06 12.97 -1.58
C LEU A 37 -8.08 11.92 -2.02
N ASN A 38 -9.31 12.30 -2.39
CA ASN A 38 -10.31 11.36 -2.90
C ASN A 38 -9.83 10.67 -4.19
N ALA A 39 -9.20 11.44 -5.09
CA ALA A 39 -8.59 10.89 -6.29
C ALA A 39 -7.41 9.97 -5.95
N GLU A 40 -6.51 10.39 -5.06
CA GLU A 40 -5.37 9.60 -4.61
C GLU A 40 -5.78 8.30 -3.89
N HIS A 41 -6.89 8.32 -3.14
CA HIS A 41 -7.45 7.16 -2.43
C HIS A 41 -8.32 6.25 -3.32
N GLY A 42 -8.51 6.61 -4.61
CA GLY A 42 -9.30 5.81 -5.54
C GLY A 42 -10.79 5.73 -5.18
N THR A 43 -11.32 6.75 -4.49
CA THR A 43 -12.74 6.85 -4.10
C THR A 43 -13.57 7.68 -5.09
N VAL A 44 -13.04 7.91 -6.28
CA VAL A 44 -13.70 8.62 -7.38
C VAL A 44 -14.41 7.63 -8.30
N GLU A 45 -15.52 8.05 -8.93
CA GLU A 45 -16.17 7.22 -9.94
C GLU A 45 -15.20 6.93 -11.08
N ARG A 46 -15.16 5.66 -11.48
CA ARG A 46 -14.34 5.20 -12.61
C ARG A 46 -14.99 5.66 -13.89
N ASP A 47 -14.19 6.22 -14.79
CA ASP A 47 -14.65 6.48 -16.15
C ASP A 47 -14.58 5.20 -17.02
N ASN A 48 -15.13 5.30 -18.24
CA ASN A 48 -15.21 4.18 -19.18
C ASN A 48 -13.94 3.98 -20.03
N SER A 49 -12.81 4.63 -19.72
CA SER A 49 -11.56 4.48 -20.49
C SER A 49 -10.91 3.11 -20.32
N GLY A 50 -11.22 2.41 -19.22
CA GLY A 50 -10.58 1.15 -18.85
C GLY A 50 -9.12 1.30 -18.37
N LEU A 51 -8.62 2.54 -18.22
CA LEU A 51 -7.25 2.81 -17.78
C LEU A 51 -7.12 2.97 -16.25
N HIS A 52 -8.24 2.86 -15.53
CA HIS A 52 -8.27 3.01 -14.08
C HIS A 52 -7.66 1.80 -13.37
N LYS A 53 -6.74 2.06 -12.44
CA LYS A 53 -6.21 1.03 -11.54
C LYS A 53 -7.36 0.36 -10.77
N ILE A 54 -7.23 -0.93 -10.46
CA ILE A 54 -8.18 -1.69 -9.61
C ILE A 54 -8.22 -1.09 -8.21
N ALA A 55 -7.05 -0.75 -7.68
CA ALA A 55 -6.90 -0.07 -6.42
C ALA A 55 -5.68 0.85 -6.44
N VAL A 56 -5.60 1.73 -5.47
CA VAL A 56 -4.39 2.52 -5.24
C VAL A 56 -3.24 1.57 -4.89
N MET A 57 -2.05 1.89 -5.37
CA MET A 57 -0.82 1.11 -5.20
C MET A 57 -0.75 -0.20 -6.02
N THR A 58 -1.62 -0.43 -7.01
CA THR A 58 -1.54 -1.60 -7.91
C THR A 58 -0.14 -1.81 -8.49
N GLU A 59 0.58 -0.74 -8.84
CA GLU A 59 1.95 -0.81 -9.36
C GLU A 59 2.92 -1.55 -8.43
N HIS A 60 2.77 -1.41 -7.11
CA HIS A 60 3.61 -2.10 -6.14
C HIS A 60 3.26 -3.59 -6.03
N ALA A 61 1.97 -3.93 -6.22
CA ALA A 61 1.55 -5.32 -6.32
C ALA A 61 2.06 -5.99 -7.60
N LEU A 62 2.19 -5.24 -8.70
CA LEU A 62 2.78 -5.75 -9.95
C LEU A 62 4.29 -6.06 -9.77
N LEU A 63 5.04 -5.18 -9.09
CA LEU A 63 6.44 -5.49 -8.75
C LEU A 63 6.56 -6.74 -7.88
N LEU A 64 5.60 -6.94 -6.96
CA LEU A 64 5.54 -8.13 -6.13
C LEU A 64 5.21 -9.39 -6.94
N ALA A 65 4.32 -9.28 -7.94
CA ALA A 65 4.04 -10.38 -8.87
C ALA A 65 5.29 -10.81 -9.63
N ASP A 66 6.04 -9.85 -10.18
CA ASP A 66 7.30 -10.14 -10.87
C ASP A 66 8.33 -10.83 -9.96
N GLU A 67 8.36 -10.50 -8.66
CA GLU A 67 9.23 -11.18 -7.69
C GLU A 67 8.73 -12.58 -7.34
N VAL A 68 7.42 -12.78 -7.20
CA VAL A 68 6.82 -14.11 -6.97
C VAL A 68 7.16 -15.04 -8.12
N ASP A 69 7.03 -14.58 -9.37
CA ASP A 69 7.38 -15.37 -10.56
C ASP A 69 8.88 -15.70 -10.61
N ARG A 70 9.74 -14.72 -10.30
CA ARG A 70 11.20 -14.95 -10.21
C ARG A 70 11.55 -15.96 -9.12
N THR A 71 10.91 -15.86 -7.95
CA THR A 71 11.09 -16.80 -6.85
C THR A 71 10.64 -18.20 -7.26
N ALA A 72 9.45 -18.32 -7.86
CA ALA A 72 8.91 -19.59 -8.34
C ALA A 72 9.83 -20.27 -9.36
N ALA A 73 10.38 -19.51 -10.31
CA ALA A 73 11.35 -20.02 -11.27
C ALA A 73 12.66 -20.46 -10.59
N ALA A 74 13.14 -19.72 -9.59
CA ALA A 74 14.39 -20.02 -8.88
C ALA A 74 14.31 -21.24 -7.96
N VAL A 75 13.11 -21.66 -7.54
CA VAL A 75 12.91 -22.82 -6.67
C VAL A 75 12.12 -23.95 -7.32
N ALA A 76 11.98 -23.94 -8.64
CA ALA A 76 11.19 -24.92 -9.39
C ALA A 76 11.65 -26.37 -9.15
N ASP A 77 12.95 -26.57 -8.89
CA ASP A 77 13.58 -27.85 -8.56
C ASP A 77 13.41 -28.29 -7.10
N ARG A 78 12.85 -27.42 -6.25
CA ARG A 78 12.64 -27.62 -4.80
C ARG A 78 11.15 -27.66 -4.41
N LEU A 79 10.25 -27.81 -5.37
CA LEU A 79 8.80 -27.84 -5.12
C LEU A 79 8.32 -29.17 -4.51
N ASP A 80 9.19 -30.17 -4.42
CA ASP A 80 8.96 -31.40 -3.65
C ASP A 80 9.08 -31.17 -2.12
N ASP A 81 9.74 -30.09 -1.70
CA ASP A 81 9.69 -29.60 -0.32
C ASP A 81 8.32 -29.00 -0.02
N GLU A 82 7.54 -29.69 0.82
CA GLU A 82 6.18 -29.28 1.22
C GLU A 82 6.15 -27.86 1.82
N SER A 83 7.20 -27.45 2.53
CA SER A 83 7.30 -26.10 3.11
C SER A 83 7.42 -25.04 2.03
N VAL A 84 8.29 -25.27 1.04
CA VAL A 84 8.49 -24.37 -0.11
C VAL A 84 7.20 -24.28 -0.92
N ALA A 85 6.62 -25.43 -1.28
CA ALA A 85 5.39 -25.50 -2.06
C ALA A 85 4.22 -24.78 -1.37
N TYR A 86 4.03 -25.02 -0.07
CA TYR A 86 2.97 -24.38 0.71
C TYR A 86 3.14 -22.86 0.79
N ARG A 87 4.34 -22.38 1.15
CA ARG A 87 4.58 -20.94 1.34
C ARG A 87 4.50 -20.17 0.02
N LEU A 88 5.03 -20.74 -1.06
CA LEU A 88 4.93 -20.15 -2.39
C LEU A 88 3.47 -20.12 -2.87
N GLY A 89 2.74 -21.24 -2.77
CA GLY A 89 1.33 -21.31 -3.15
C GLY A 89 0.44 -20.35 -2.35
N ARG A 90 0.70 -20.22 -1.05
CA ARG A 90 0.03 -19.23 -0.19
C ARG A 90 0.35 -17.79 -0.59
N SER A 91 1.60 -17.52 -0.97
CA SER A 91 2.04 -16.19 -1.42
C SER A 91 1.35 -15.79 -2.72
N VAL A 92 1.30 -16.71 -3.70
CA VAL A 92 0.55 -16.54 -4.96
C VAL A 92 -0.93 -16.27 -4.66
N ALA A 93 -1.58 -17.12 -3.86
CA ALA A 93 -3.01 -16.96 -3.55
C ALA A 93 -3.34 -15.61 -2.89
N ARG A 94 -2.47 -15.11 -2.00
CA ARG A 94 -2.65 -13.79 -1.37
C ARG A 94 -2.42 -12.63 -2.31
N LEU A 95 -1.42 -12.75 -3.19
CA LEU A 95 -1.14 -11.76 -4.22
C LEU A 95 -2.34 -11.64 -5.17
N GLU A 96 -2.86 -12.75 -5.67
CA GLU A 96 -4.04 -12.78 -6.55
C GLU A 96 -5.27 -12.17 -5.87
N ALA A 97 -5.51 -12.51 -4.61
CA ALA A 97 -6.58 -11.90 -3.83
C ALA A 97 -6.40 -10.38 -3.72
N ALA A 98 -5.19 -9.89 -3.44
CA ALA A 98 -4.91 -8.47 -3.34
C ALA A 98 -5.06 -7.73 -4.68
N LEU A 99 -4.57 -8.31 -5.79
CA LEU A 99 -4.69 -7.75 -7.13
C LEU A 99 -6.14 -7.66 -7.60
N SER A 100 -6.99 -8.61 -7.16
CA SER A 100 -8.41 -8.67 -7.51
C SER A 100 -9.30 -7.81 -6.61
N THR A 101 -8.77 -7.29 -5.50
CA THR A 101 -9.58 -6.53 -4.54
C THR A 101 -9.67 -5.06 -4.97
N PRO A 102 -10.87 -4.49 -5.14
CA PRO A 102 -11.02 -3.12 -5.67
C PRO A 102 -10.90 -2.03 -4.60
N GLU A 103 -10.68 -0.80 -5.06
CA GLU A 103 -10.85 0.44 -4.29
C GLU A 103 -10.07 0.47 -2.95
N MET A 104 -10.68 1.02 -1.90
CA MET A 104 -10.10 1.13 -0.55
C MET A 104 -9.72 -0.24 0.03
N PHE A 105 -10.48 -1.29 -0.27
CA PHE A 105 -10.16 -2.64 0.17
C PHE A 105 -8.85 -3.12 -0.46
N GLY A 106 -8.69 -2.88 -1.77
CA GLY A 106 -7.49 -3.26 -2.52
C GLY A 106 -6.26 -2.53 -2.02
N ARG A 107 -6.38 -1.23 -1.71
CA ARG A 107 -5.29 -0.46 -1.11
C ARG A 107 -4.78 -1.08 0.19
N VAL A 108 -5.68 -1.56 1.05
CA VAL A 108 -5.33 -2.25 2.30
C VAL A 108 -4.74 -3.63 2.01
N ALA A 109 -5.37 -4.40 1.12
CA ALA A 109 -4.95 -5.74 0.76
C ALA A 109 -3.54 -5.74 0.16
N ILE A 110 -3.24 -4.84 -0.78
CA ILE A 110 -1.94 -4.72 -1.45
C ILE A 110 -0.83 -4.47 -0.43
N ALA A 111 -0.96 -3.44 0.41
CA ALA A 111 0.07 -3.10 1.38
C ALA A 111 0.26 -4.18 2.45
N GLN A 112 -0.82 -4.82 2.90
CA GLN A 112 -0.73 -5.94 3.83
C GLN A 112 -0.03 -7.14 3.17
N THR A 113 -0.39 -7.47 1.93
CA THR A 113 0.21 -8.58 1.18
C THR A 113 1.70 -8.36 0.93
N LEU A 114 2.13 -7.14 0.55
CA LEU A 114 3.56 -6.82 0.46
C LEU A 114 4.30 -7.16 1.77
N ARG A 115 3.73 -6.77 2.91
CA ARG A 115 4.34 -6.99 4.23
C ARG A 115 4.34 -8.47 4.63
N ASP A 116 3.29 -9.18 4.28
CA ASP A 116 3.09 -10.56 4.71
C ASP A 116 3.92 -11.55 3.88
N ILE A 117 4.07 -11.34 2.57
CA ILE A 117 4.67 -12.35 1.69
C ILE A 117 6.13 -12.07 1.35
N THR A 118 6.61 -10.81 1.40
CA THR A 118 8.02 -10.52 1.10
C THR A 118 9.02 -11.24 2.01
N PRO A 119 8.78 -11.43 3.34
CA PRO A 119 9.64 -12.28 4.16
C PRO A 119 9.60 -13.75 3.73
N ASP A 120 8.44 -14.25 3.34
CA ASP A 120 8.28 -15.63 2.86
C ASP A 120 9.10 -15.86 1.56
N LEU A 121 9.05 -14.91 0.63
CA LEU A 121 9.84 -14.97 -0.61
C LEU A 121 11.34 -14.94 -0.33
N MET A 122 11.79 -14.07 0.59
CA MET A 122 13.20 -14.02 1.00
C MET A 122 13.66 -15.33 1.63
N ASP A 123 12.87 -15.92 2.52
CA ASP A 123 13.22 -17.18 3.17
C ASP A 123 13.27 -18.36 2.17
N ILE A 124 12.34 -18.41 1.21
CA ILE A 124 12.32 -19.45 0.17
C ILE A 124 13.55 -19.34 -0.73
N ALA A 125 13.88 -18.12 -1.16
CA ALA A 125 15.05 -17.83 -1.99
C ALA A 125 16.38 -17.97 -1.22
N GLY A 126 16.34 -17.97 0.11
CA GLY A 126 17.50 -18.22 0.97
C GLY A 126 18.38 -16.98 1.19
N THR A 127 19.60 -17.19 1.68
CA THR A 127 20.47 -16.10 2.17
C THR A 127 20.83 -15.06 1.12
N THR A 128 20.87 -15.44 -0.16
CA THR A 128 21.13 -14.51 -1.28
C THR A 128 20.03 -13.48 -1.45
N ALA A 129 18.81 -13.76 -0.97
CA ALA A 129 17.70 -12.83 -1.03
C ALA A 129 17.90 -11.59 -0.16
N ALA A 130 18.84 -11.60 0.79
CA ALA A 130 19.19 -10.42 1.59
C ALA A 130 20.18 -9.47 0.88
N VAL A 131 20.70 -9.85 -0.29
CA VAL A 131 21.63 -9.01 -1.06
C VAL A 131 20.83 -8.08 -1.96
N PRO A 132 21.05 -6.75 -1.90
CA PRO A 132 20.36 -5.80 -2.77
C PRO A 132 20.60 -6.12 -4.26
N SER A 133 19.51 -6.36 -5.00
CA SER A 133 19.53 -6.79 -6.41
C SER A 133 18.53 -6.01 -7.27
N GLY A 134 18.43 -4.70 -7.02
CA GLY A 134 17.43 -3.85 -7.68
C GLY A 134 16.06 -4.03 -7.02
N LEU A 135 15.03 -4.33 -7.80
CA LEU A 135 13.64 -4.45 -7.34
C LEU A 135 13.29 -5.88 -6.86
N GLY A 136 14.24 -6.54 -6.19
CA GLY A 136 14.09 -7.90 -5.66
C GLY A 136 13.28 -7.99 -4.37
N ALA A 137 13.13 -9.21 -3.81
CA ALA A 137 12.40 -9.42 -2.56
C ALA A 137 12.90 -8.55 -1.39
N GLU A 138 14.22 -8.31 -1.30
CA GLU A 138 14.82 -7.40 -0.31
C GLU A 138 14.28 -5.97 -0.41
N TYR A 139 14.22 -5.44 -1.64
CA TYR A 139 13.70 -4.11 -1.89
C TYR A 139 12.22 -4.03 -1.55
N LEU A 140 11.44 -5.03 -1.98
CA LEU A 140 10.02 -5.10 -1.69
C LEU A 140 9.73 -5.24 -0.19
N PHE A 141 10.58 -5.96 0.54
CA PHE A 141 10.52 -6.04 2.00
C PHE A 141 10.72 -4.66 2.64
N ARG A 142 11.76 -3.91 2.25
CA ARG A 142 11.98 -2.54 2.74
C ARG A 142 10.85 -1.59 2.36
N LEU A 143 10.36 -1.70 1.12
CA LEU A 143 9.22 -0.94 0.61
C LEU A 143 7.93 -1.25 1.39
N SER A 144 7.69 -2.49 1.79
CA SER A 144 6.44 -2.89 2.47
C SER A 144 6.17 -2.12 3.77
N LEU A 145 7.22 -1.61 4.43
CA LEU A 145 7.12 -0.90 5.70
C LEU A 145 6.40 0.47 5.56
N PRO A 146 6.90 1.43 4.76
CA PRO A 146 6.22 2.70 4.54
C PRO A 146 4.88 2.57 3.81
N MET A 147 4.64 1.47 3.08
CA MET A 147 3.36 1.25 2.39
C MET A 147 2.16 1.14 3.34
N GLY A 148 2.39 0.89 4.63
CA GLY A 148 1.34 0.97 5.65
C GLY A 148 0.87 2.40 5.98
N ILE A 149 1.62 3.42 5.56
CA ILE A 149 1.40 4.83 5.95
C ILE A 149 1.33 5.81 4.78
N TYR A 150 1.97 5.53 3.65
CA TYR A 150 1.97 6.41 2.47
C TYR A 150 0.58 6.54 1.85
N GLY A 151 0.20 7.77 1.47
CA GLY A 151 -1.12 8.04 0.89
C GLY A 151 -2.28 7.69 1.83
N GLY A 152 -2.07 7.78 3.15
CA GLY A 152 -3.04 7.41 4.19
C GLY A 152 -2.71 6.09 4.90
N THR A 153 -2.90 6.06 6.22
CA THR A 153 -2.58 4.86 7.01
C THR A 153 -3.62 3.76 6.82
N LEU A 154 -3.20 2.50 6.93
CA LEU A 154 -4.11 1.36 6.83
C LEU A 154 -5.27 1.44 7.83
N ASP A 155 -5.03 1.99 9.02
CA ASP A 155 -6.06 2.14 10.05
C ASP A 155 -7.12 3.18 9.67
N VAL A 156 -6.71 4.29 9.03
CA VAL A 156 -7.65 5.27 8.48
C VAL A 156 -8.46 4.65 7.34
N PHE A 157 -7.82 3.88 6.44
CA PHE A 157 -8.55 3.17 5.38
C PHE A 157 -9.55 2.15 5.95
N ARG A 158 -9.20 1.41 7.00
CA ARG A 158 -10.14 0.49 7.68
C ARG A 158 -11.33 1.25 8.27
N ASN A 159 -11.10 2.42 8.87
CA ASN A 159 -12.17 3.29 9.35
C ASN A 159 -13.05 3.84 8.21
N MET A 160 -12.45 4.17 7.06
CA MET A 160 -13.20 4.59 5.87
C MET A 160 -14.06 3.45 5.33
N ILE A 161 -13.50 2.25 5.18
CA ILE A 161 -14.23 1.04 4.79
C ILE A 161 -15.42 0.79 5.73
N ALA A 162 -15.19 0.84 7.04
CA ALA A 162 -16.25 0.68 8.04
C ALA A 162 -17.39 1.70 7.88
N GLN A 163 -17.07 2.97 7.61
CA GLN A 163 -18.08 4.00 7.40
C GLN A 163 -18.81 3.86 6.06
N HIS A 164 -18.06 3.65 4.97
CA HIS A 164 -18.61 3.69 3.61
C HIS A 164 -19.27 2.37 3.19
N ALA A 165 -18.68 1.23 3.54
CA ALA A 165 -19.20 -0.08 3.13
C ALA A 165 -20.17 -0.68 4.16
N LEU A 166 -19.98 -0.40 5.45
CA LEU A 166 -20.79 -0.97 6.54
C LEU A 166 -21.74 0.04 7.19
N GLY A 167 -21.68 1.33 6.82
CA GLY A 167 -22.54 2.37 7.38
C GLY A 167 -22.26 2.67 8.86
N LEU A 168 -21.10 2.27 9.39
CA LEU A 168 -20.75 2.52 10.78
C LEU A 168 -20.49 4.00 11.04
N GLY A 169 -20.71 4.43 12.27
CA GLY A 169 -20.41 5.80 12.69
C GLY A 169 -18.91 6.10 12.70
N LYS A 170 -18.56 7.37 12.92
CA LYS A 170 -17.16 7.77 13.10
C LYS A 170 -16.53 7.02 14.29
N PRO A 171 -15.23 6.66 14.21
CA PRO A 171 -14.55 6.02 15.31
C PRO A 171 -14.64 6.86 16.58
N ASN A 172 -14.96 6.21 17.71
CA ASN A 172 -14.94 6.85 19.01
C ASN A 172 -13.57 6.62 19.68
N TYR A 173 -12.78 7.67 19.79
CA TYR A 173 -11.46 7.65 20.44
C TYR A 173 -11.50 8.03 21.93
N SER A 174 -12.69 8.08 22.54
CA SER A 174 -12.82 8.30 23.98
C SER A 174 -12.17 7.14 24.76
N PRO A 175 -11.61 7.41 25.95
CA PRO A 175 -11.10 6.34 26.82
C PRO A 175 -12.18 5.26 27.06
N PRO A 176 -11.79 3.98 27.20
CA PRO A 176 -12.73 2.92 27.52
C PRO A 176 -13.48 3.25 28.82
N ALA A 177 -14.77 2.92 28.87
CA ALA A 177 -15.55 3.08 30.09
C ALA A 177 -14.86 2.34 31.24
N LYS A 178 -14.71 3.00 32.40
CA LYS A 178 -14.20 2.32 33.59
C LYS A 178 -15.14 1.15 33.89
N ARG A 179 -14.57 -0.06 33.99
CA ARG A 179 -15.33 -1.22 34.48
C ARG A 179 -15.84 -0.91 35.90
N PRO A 180 -17.09 -1.26 36.22
CA PRO A 180 -17.65 -1.07 37.55
C PRO A 180 -16.84 -1.80 38.62
#